data_AF-A0A7V3LJQ3-F1
#
_entry.id   AF-A0A7V3LJQ3-F1
#
_cell.length_a   1.000
_cell.length_b   1.000
_cell.length_c   1.000
_cell.angle_alpha   90.00
_cell.angle_beta   90.00
_cell.angle_gamma   90.00
#
_symmetry.space_group_name_H-M   'P 1'
#
loop_
_entity.id
_entity.type
_entity.pdbx_description
1 polymer ?
#
loop_
_entity_poly.entity_id
_entity_poly.type
_entity_poly.pdbx_seq_one_letter_code
_entity_poly.pdbx_strand_id
1 'polypeptide(L)'
;RLDDRLEMVFTYAFDPRFGYLTARPLRSGTGMRAYLTLHLPALLLTGRLPQVALELAGKGISLTPLWAGAGGIMQVFNSSSQGRPEEEMIQQIQHIAENVTETERSVRKMLLREDPVQIRDQIGRAIGIAQHARSMSFAEAVNLISAVQVGIELGLAEAPGLMVESPFAFMTRLQSAHIVMEHLEGKTGCLESPEVDECRARLMREAFAGARVLD
;
A
#
# COMPACT_ATOMS: atom_id res chain seq x y z
N ARG A 1 1.32 24.52 -11.68
CA ARG A 1 0.11 25.32 -11.30
C ARG A 1 0.18 25.88 -9.89
N LEU A 2 0.22 25.07 -8.81
CA LEU A 2 0.41 25.62 -7.46
C LEU A 2 1.85 26.14 -7.28
N ASP A 3 2.83 25.35 -7.73
CA ASP A 3 4.25 25.68 -7.72
C ASP A 3 4.54 27.02 -8.42
N ASP A 4 4.10 27.18 -9.67
CA ASP A 4 4.24 28.42 -10.45
C ASP A 4 3.61 29.63 -9.72
N ARG A 5 2.51 29.42 -8.97
CA ARG A 5 1.87 30.50 -8.20
C ARG A 5 2.65 30.90 -6.95
N LEU A 6 3.33 29.95 -6.33
CA LEU A 6 4.17 30.21 -5.16
C LEU A 6 5.48 30.87 -5.57
N GLU A 7 6.06 30.50 -6.71
CA GLU A 7 7.30 31.09 -7.23
C GLU A 7 7.13 32.58 -7.62
N MET A 8 5.91 33.00 -7.97
CA MET A 8 5.57 34.42 -8.15
C MET A 8 5.65 35.25 -6.85
N VAL A 9 5.52 34.61 -5.68
CA VAL A 9 5.49 35.27 -4.36
C VAL A 9 6.80 35.05 -3.60
N PHE A 10 7.41 33.88 -3.75
CA PHE A 10 8.61 33.46 -3.04
C PHE A 10 9.70 33.10 -4.05
N THR A 11 10.90 33.64 -3.86
CA THR A 11 12.07 33.21 -4.63
C THR A 11 12.58 31.88 -4.10
N TYR A 12 12.56 30.85 -4.93
CA TYR A 12 13.17 29.56 -4.60
C TYR A 12 14.69 29.62 -4.69
N ALA A 13 15.36 28.87 -3.81
CA ALA A 13 16.80 28.69 -3.88
C ALA A 13 17.12 27.79 -5.07
N PHE A 14 17.62 28.38 -6.15
CA PHE A 14 17.93 27.69 -7.40
C PHE A 14 19.38 27.95 -7.81
N ASP A 15 20.06 26.90 -8.25
CA ASP A 15 21.39 26.97 -8.84
C ASP A 15 21.34 26.39 -10.27
N PRO A 16 21.90 27.06 -11.30
CA PRO A 16 21.84 26.58 -12.68
C PRO A 16 22.46 25.19 -12.92
N ARG A 17 23.39 24.76 -12.06
CA ARG A 17 24.04 23.45 -12.13
C ARG A 17 23.33 22.40 -11.29
N PHE A 18 22.81 22.78 -10.11
CA PHE A 18 22.23 21.85 -9.14
C PHE A 18 20.70 21.85 -9.08
N GLY A 19 20.03 22.74 -9.80
CA GLY A 19 18.58 22.92 -9.77
C GLY A 19 18.08 23.56 -8.48
N TYR A 20 16.85 23.24 -8.09
CA TYR A 20 16.27 23.62 -6.80
C TYR A 20 17.06 22.98 -5.66
N LEU A 21 17.57 23.83 -4.78
CA LEU A 21 18.40 23.45 -3.65
C LEU A 21 17.54 23.02 -2.47
N THR A 22 17.96 21.95 -1.79
CA THR A 22 17.27 21.45 -0.59
C THR A 22 18.26 21.12 0.51
N ALA A 23 17.79 21.06 1.76
CA ALA A 23 18.60 20.62 2.89
C ALA A 23 19.09 19.16 2.80
N ARG A 24 18.56 18.36 1.86
CA ARG A 24 19.01 16.99 1.58
C ARG A 24 19.67 16.97 0.20
N PRO A 25 21.02 17.03 0.10
CA PRO A 25 21.71 17.22 -1.19
C PRO A 25 21.29 16.26 -2.30
N LEU A 26 21.03 14.99 -1.97
CA LEU A 26 20.53 13.95 -2.89
C LEU A 26 19.14 14.24 -3.50
N ARG A 27 18.41 15.22 -2.98
CA ARG A 27 17.09 15.65 -3.48
C ARG A 27 17.13 16.95 -4.25
N SER A 28 18.31 17.57 -4.40
CA SER A 28 18.46 18.75 -5.25
C SER A 28 18.24 18.37 -6.72
N GLY A 29 17.88 19.33 -7.56
CA GLY A 29 17.54 19.13 -8.97
C GLY A 29 16.15 19.68 -9.23
N THR A 30 15.23 18.83 -9.68
CA THR A 30 13.80 19.19 -9.78
C THR A 30 13.14 19.34 -8.41
N GLY A 31 13.72 18.77 -7.35
CA GLY A 31 13.06 18.67 -6.04
C GLY A 31 11.82 17.77 -6.02
N MET A 32 11.39 17.26 -7.18
CA MET A 32 10.20 16.44 -7.32
C MET A 32 10.45 15.01 -6.82
N ARG A 33 9.46 14.50 -6.09
CA ARG A 33 9.34 13.09 -5.77
C ARG A 33 7.93 12.60 -6.00
N ALA A 34 7.78 11.69 -6.96
CA ALA A 34 6.51 11.03 -7.24
C ALA A 34 6.49 9.68 -6.52
N TYR A 35 5.36 9.38 -5.86
CA TYR A 35 5.13 8.11 -5.18
C TYR A 35 3.87 7.47 -5.73
N LEU A 36 3.94 6.15 -5.96
CA LEU A 36 2.78 5.31 -6.19
C LEU A 36 2.79 4.19 -5.15
N THR A 37 1.62 3.90 -4.58
CA THR A 37 1.43 2.76 -3.70
C THR A 37 0.78 1.64 -4.48
N LEU A 38 1.41 0.47 -4.52
CA LEU A 38 0.96 -0.71 -5.24
C LEU A 38 0.60 -1.84 -4.26
N HIS A 39 -0.41 -2.62 -4.62
CA HIS A 39 -0.82 -3.82 -3.90
C HIS A 39 -0.30 -5.05 -4.63
N LEU A 40 0.78 -5.66 -4.14
CA LEU A 40 1.54 -6.73 -4.78
C LEU A 40 1.63 -8.03 -3.94
N PRO A 41 0.52 -8.55 -3.39
CA PRO A 41 0.52 -9.72 -2.52
C PRO A 41 0.93 -11.01 -3.25
N ALA A 42 0.62 -11.18 -4.53
CA ALA A 42 0.97 -12.41 -5.25
C ALA A 42 2.46 -12.45 -5.60
N LEU A 43 3.05 -11.33 -5.99
CA LEU A 43 4.50 -11.19 -6.15
C LEU A 43 5.25 -11.37 -4.81
N LEU A 44 4.67 -10.91 -3.70
CA LEU A 44 5.21 -11.17 -2.36
C LEU A 44 5.16 -12.68 -2.04
N LEU A 45 3.98 -13.29 -2.19
CA LEU A 45 3.73 -14.70 -1.85
C LEU A 45 4.61 -15.66 -2.68
N THR A 46 4.85 -15.33 -3.95
CA THR A 46 5.70 -16.12 -4.86
C THR A 46 7.19 -15.78 -4.77
N GLY A 47 7.59 -14.88 -3.86
CA GLY A 47 9.00 -14.51 -3.66
C GLY A 47 9.63 -13.73 -4.82
N ARG A 48 8.82 -13.11 -5.69
CA ARG A 48 9.28 -12.42 -6.91
C ARG A 48 9.64 -10.94 -6.70
N LEU A 49 9.22 -10.34 -5.57
CA LEU A 49 9.49 -8.93 -5.27
C LEU A 49 10.98 -8.52 -5.31
N PRO A 50 11.95 -9.30 -4.77
CA PRO A 50 13.36 -8.91 -4.81
C PRO A 50 13.89 -8.75 -6.25
N GLN A 51 13.46 -9.63 -7.16
CA GLN A 51 13.84 -9.54 -8.57
C GLN A 51 13.23 -8.28 -9.21
N VAL A 52 11.93 -8.03 -8.99
CA VAL A 52 11.27 -6.81 -9.49
C VAL A 52 11.98 -5.56 -8.96
N ALA A 53 12.32 -5.53 -7.66
CA ALA A 53 13.02 -4.39 -7.07
C ALA A 53 14.39 -4.14 -7.72
N LEU A 54 15.14 -5.19 -8.04
CA LEU A 54 16.44 -5.08 -8.71
C LEU A 54 16.30 -4.52 -10.14
N GLU A 55 15.31 -5.00 -10.89
CA GLU A 55 15.01 -4.50 -12.25
C GLU A 55 14.61 -3.02 -12.24
N LEU A 56 13.85 -2.58 -11.24
CA LEU A 56 13.46 -1.17 -11.07
C LEU A 56 14.63 -0.29 -10.64
N ALA A 57 15.51 -0.79 -9.77
CA ALA A 57 16.70 -0.06 -9.34
C ALA A 57 17.60 0.31 -10.52
N GLY A 58 17.77 -0.60 -11.50
CA GLY A 58 18.49 -0.32 -12.75
C GLY A 58 17.88 0.80 -13.60
N LYS A 59 16.61 1.14 -13.39
CA LYS A 59 15.89 2.23 -14.06
C LYS A 59 15.83 3.53 -13.23
N GLY A 60 16.51 3.56 -12.08
CA GLY A 60 16.48 4.70 -11.15
C GLY A 60 15.18 4.82 -10.36
N ILE A 61 14.45 3.72 -10.21
CA ILE A 61 13.20 3.63 -9.45
C ILE A 61 13.41 2.72 -8.24
N SER A 62 12.90 3.15 -7.10
CA SER A 62 12.92 2.36 -5.87
C SER A 62 11.57 1.69 -5.62
N LEU A 63 11.62 0.47 -5.11
CA LEU A 63 10.46 -0.29 -4.61
C LEU A 63 10.72 -0.65 -3.14
N THR A 64 9.90 -0.15 -2.22
CA THR A 64 10.08 -0.39 -0.78
C THR A 64 8.79 -0.86 -0.12
N PRO A 65 8.84 -1.78 0.85
CA PRO A 65 7.64 -2.21 1.57
C PRO A 65 7.08 -1.07 2.43
N LEU A 66 5.76 -0.89 2.38
CA LEU A 66 5.01 -0.14 3.40
C LEU A 66 4.64 -1.10 4.52
N TRP A 67 4.53 -0.60 5.77
CA TRP A 67 4.10 -1.41 6.92
C TRP A 67 4.85 -2.74 7.07
N ALA A 68 6.19 -2.69 6.89
CA ALA A 68 7.07 -3.86 6.91
C ALA A 68 6.68 -5.00 5.93
N GLY A 69 5.92 -4.68 4.88
CA GLY A 69 5.54 -5.61 3.82
C GLY A 69 4.18 -6.29 4.03
N ALA A 70 3.44 -5.94 5.09
CA ALA A 70 2.11 -6.47 5.33
C ALA A 70 1.19 -6.22 4.12
N GLY A 71 0.44 -7.25 3.71
CA GLY A 71 -0.47 -7.24 2.58
C GLY A 71 0.21 -7.06 1.21
N GLY A 72 1.53 -7.16 1.12
CA GLY A 72 2.26 -6.86 -0.12
C GLY A 72 2.10 -5.41 -0.57
N ILE A 73 1.88 -4.48 0.37
CA ILE A 73 1.76 -3.05 0.04
C ILE A 73 3.15 -2.46 -0.15
N MET A 74 3.42 -1.98 -1.37
CA MET A 74 4.74 -1.50 -1.79
C MET A 74 4.65 -0.05 -2.28
N GLN A 75 5.68 0.74 -2.00
CA GLN A 75 5.84 2.08 -2.54
C GLN A 75 6.87 2.09 -3.68
N VAL A 76 6.47 2.68 -4.81
CA VAL A 76 7.30 2.95 -5.98
C VAL A 76 7.58 4.44 -6.05
N PHE A 77 8.85 4.84 -6.20
CA PHE A 77 9.22 6.25 -6.34
C PHE A 77 10.53 6.46 -7.10
N ASN A 78 10.74 7.65 -7.66
CA ASN A 78 12.02 8.02 -8.30
C ASN A 78 13.14 8.13 -7.26
N SER A 79 14.26 7.46 -7.54
CA SER A 79 15.43 7.47 -6.65
C SER A 79 16.26 8.77 -6.76
N SER A 80 16.19 9.45 -7.91
CA SER A 80 16.90 10.70 -8.19
C SER A 80 15.93 11.78 -8.67
N SER A 81 16.26 13.03 -8.37
CA SER A 81 15.56 14.23 -8.84
C SER A 81 16.40 15.05 -9.83
N GLN A 82 17.55 14.52 -10.29
CA GLN A 82 18.49 15.22 -11.17
C GLN A 82 18.49 14.62 -12.59
N GLY A 83 18.76 15.49 -13.57
CA GLY A 83 19.11 15.09 -14.94
C GLY A 83 17.96 14.60 -15.81
N ARG A 84 16.71 14.71 -15.35
CA ARG A 84 15.50 14.42 -16.13
C ARG A 84 14.41 15.45 -15.84
N PRO A 85 13.61 15.85 -16.84
CA PRO A 85 12.40 16.65 -16.63
C PRO A 85 11.38 15.93 -15.74
N GLU A 86 10.61 16.68 -14.98
CA GLU A 86 9.55 16.19 -14.09
C GLU A 86 8.52 15.36 -14.84
N GLU A 87 8.11 15.80 -16.04
CA GLU A 87 7.12 15.10 -16.86
C GLU A 87 7.61 13.72 -17.30
N GLU A 88 8.87 13.61 -17.72
CA GLU A 88 9.48 12.32 -18.08
C GLU A 88 9.56 11.38 -16.87
N MET A 89 9.89 11.90 -15.68
CA MET A 89 9.92 11.11 -14.45
C MET A 89 8.53 10.58 -14.08
N ILE A 90 7.48 11.40 -14.22
CA ILE A 90 6.10 10.98 -13.96
C ILE A 90 5.68 9.88 -14.95
N GLN A 91 5.92 10.08 -16.25
CA GLN A 91 5.60 9.10 -17.28
C GLN A 91 6.33 7.77 -17.05
N GLN A 92 7.62 7.83 -16.67
CA GLN A 92 8.43 6.65 -16.38
C GLN A 92 7.85 5.85 -15.20
N ILE A 93 7.53 6.52 -14.09
CA ILE A 93 6.96 5.87 -12.90
C ILE A 93 5.60 5.26 -13.21
N GLN A 94 4.75 5.97 -13.94
CA GLN A 94 3.43 5.48 -14.33
C GLN A 94 3.53 4.21 -15.18
N HIS A 95 4.35 4.23 -16.24
CA HIS A 95 4.53 3.06 -17.10
C HIS A 95 5.09 1.85 -16.34
N ILE A 96 6.02 2.09 -15.41
CA ILE A 96 6.55 1.04 -14.55
C ILE A 96 5.46 0.45 -13.64
N ALA A 97 4.65 1.30 -13.01
CA ALA A 97 3.59 0.84 -12.13
C ALA A 97 2.52 0.03 -12.88
N GLU A 98 2.18 0.42 -14.10
CA GLU A 98 1.27 -0.31 -14.98
C GLU A 98 1.83 -1.72 -15.29
N ASN A 99 3.10 -1.82 -15.70
CA ASN A 99 3.74 -3.10 -16.00
C ASN A 99 3.83 -4.03 -14.78
N VAL A 100 4.18 -3.49 -13.61
CA VAL A 100 4.25 -4.26 -12.36
C VAL A 100 2.85 -4.74 -11.94
N THR A 101 1.84 -3.89 -12.11
CA THR A 101 0.44 -4.22 -11.81
C THR A 101 -0.09 -5.33 -12.74
N GLU A 102 0.25 -5.29 -14.03
CA GLU A 102 -0.15 -6.33 -14.97
C GLU A 102 0.55 -7.68 -14.68
N THR A 103 1.81 -7.61 -14.26
CA THR A 103 2.56 -8.79 -13.80
C THR A 103 1.89 -9.39 -12.56
N GLU A 104 1.57 -8.58 -11.55
CA GLU A 104 0.85 -9.01 -10.35
C GLU A 104 -0.49 -9.67 -10.69
N ARG A 105 -1.31 -9.06 -11.56
CA ARG A 105 -2.59 -9.62 -12.02
C ARG A 105 -2.40 -10.97 -12.71
N SER A 106 -1.35 -11.11 -13.52
CA SER A 106 -1.03 -12.36 -14.19
C SER A 106 -0.65 -13.46 -13.20
N VAL A 107 0.13 -13.13 -12.16
CA VAL A 107 0.50 -14.08 -11.09
C VAL A 107 -0.73 -14.47 -10.26
N ARG A 108 -1.62 -13.53 -9.91
CA ARG A 108 -2.89 -13.86 -9.22
C ARG A 108 -3.73 -14.88 -9.98
N LYS A 109 -3.91 -14.67 -11.30
CA LYS A 109 -4.64 -15.59 -12.18
C LYS A 109 -3.96 -16.94 -12.32
N MET A 110 -2.63 -16.96 -12.36
CA MET A 110 -1.85 -18.20 -12.41
C MET A 110 -2.04 -19.01 -11.12
N LEU A 111 -1.89 -18.39 -9.95
CA LEU A 111 -2.09 -19.06 -8.65
C LEU A 111 -3.49 -19.67 -8.52
N LEU A 112 -4.53 -18.94 -8.96
CA LEU A 112 -5.90 -19.44 -8.98
C LEU A 112 -6.08 -20.66 -9.91
N ARG A 113 -5.39 -20.70 -11.05
CA ARG A 113 -5.46 -21.82 -11.99
C ARG A 113 -4.72 -23.06 -11.49
N GLU A 114 -3.59 -22.85 -10.81
CA GLU A 114 -2.76 -23.95 -10.28
C GLU A 114 -3.44 -24.65 -9.10
N ASP A 115 -3.97 -23.90 -8.15
CA ASP A 115 -4.67 -24.48 -6.99
C ASP A 115 -5.88 -23.63 -6.54
N PRO A 116 -7.03 -23.77 -7.23
CA PRO A 116 -8.22 -22.98 -6.92
C PRO A 116 -8.83 -23.30 -5.56
N VAL A 117 -8.61 -24.51 -5.04
CA VAL A 117 -9.13 -24.93 -3.73
C VAL A 117 -8.33 -24.25 -2.63
N GLN A 118 -7.00 -24.26 -2.73
CA GLN A 118 -6.12 -23.61 -1.76
C GLN A 118 -6.36 -22.10 -1.70
N ILE A 119 -6.53 -21.43 -2.84
CA ILE A 119 -6.80 -19.98 -2.86
C ILE A 119 -8.14 -19.66 -2.19
N ARG A 120 -9.20 -20.43 -2.48
CA ARG A 120 -10.50 -20.27 -1.80
C ARG A 120 -10.40 -20.52 -0.30
N ASP A 121 -9.68 -21.56 0.13
CA ASP A 121 -9.47 -21.85 1.57
C ASP A 121 -8.74 -20.70 2.28
N GLN A 122 -7.68 -20.15 1.66
CA GLN A 122 -6.97 -19.01 2.22
C GLN A 122 -7.87 -17.77 2.38
N ILE A 123 -8.68 -17.46 1.38
CA ILE A 123 -9.65 -16.35 1.44
C ILE A 123 -10.70 -16.62 2.53
N GLY A 124 -11.24 -17.84 2.58
CA GLY A 124 -12.22 -18.25 3.59
C GLY A 124 -11.68 -18.15 5.01
N ARG A 125 -10.44 -18.60 5.25
CA ARG A 125 -9.75 -18.42 6.53
C ARG A 125 -9.57 -16.94 6.87
N ALA A 126 -9.18 -16.13 5.89
CA ALA A 126 -9.01 -14.70 6.12
C ALA A 126 -10.31 -14.02 6.55
N ILE A 127 -11.42 -14.35 5.89
CA ILE A 127 -12.77 -13.87 6.26
C ILE A 127 -13.14 -14.37 7.67
N GLY A 128 -12.99 -15.65 7.95
CA GLY A 128 -13.35 -16.23 9.26
C GLY A 128 -12.58 -15.61 10.41
N ILE A 129 -11.27 -15.38 10.25
CA ILE A 129 -10.45 -14.70 11.26
C ILE A 129 -10.94 -13.26 11.44
N ALA A 130 -11.14 -12.51 10.34
CA ALA A 130 -11.60 -11.13 10.40
C ALA A 130 -12.99 -10.97 11.07
N GLN A 131 -13.87 -11.95 10.91
CA GLN A 131 -15.22 -11.96 11.49
C GLN A 131 -15.27 -12.37 12.98
N HIS A 132 -14.26 -13.08 13.48
CA HIS A 132 -14.35 -13.69 14.82
C HIS A 132 -13.23 -13.31 15.79
N ALA A 133 -12.07 -12.88 15.30
CA ALA A 133 -10.93 -12.50 16.16
C ALA A 133 -11.34 -11.43 17.18
N ARG A 134 -10.79 -11.53 18.40
CA ARG A 134 -11.04 -10.59 19.51
C ARG A 134 -9.89 -9.65 19.83
N SER A 135 -8.69 -10.01 19.39
CA SER A 135 -7.49 -9.19 19.40
C SER A 135 -6.76 -9.47 18.09
N MET A 136 -6.17 -8.45 17.48
CA MET A 136 -5.55 -8.55 16.16
C MET A 136 -4.47 -7.49 16.01
N SER A 137 -3.28 -7.90 15.59
CA SER A 137 -2.18 -6.95 15.32
C SER A 137 -2.45 -6.15 14.03
N PHE A 138 -1.75 -5.03 13.85
CA PHE A 138 -1.88 -4.23 12.62
C PHE A 138 -1.46 -5.01 11.36
N ALA A 139 -0.32 -5.70 11.41
CA ALA A 139 0.19 -6.47 10.27
C ALA A 139 -0.78 -7.60 9.88
N GLU A 140 -1.37 -8.29 10.86
CA GLU A 140 -2.39 -9.31 10.63
C GLU A 140 -3.63 -8.72 9.95
N ALA A 141 -4.17 -7.60 10.45
CA ALA A 141 -5.33 -6.94 9.83
C ALA A 141 -5.08 -6.58 8.37
N VAL A 142 -3.92 -5.99 8.06
CA VAL A 142 -3.53 -5.63 6.68
C VAL A 142 -3.42 -6.86 5.80
N ASN A 143 -2.83 -7.96 6.29
CA ASN A 143 -2.74 -9.21 5.55
C ASN A 143 -4.12 -9.79 5.22
N LEU A 144 -5.05 -9.78 6.18
CA LEU A 144 -6.41 -10.28 5.99
C LEU A 144 -7.20 -9.44 4.98
N ILE A 145 -7.15 -8.10 5.10
CA ILE A 145 -7.79 -7.20 4.13
C ILE A 145 -7.20 -7.42 2.74
N SER A 146 -5.88 -7.52 2.62
CA SER A 146 -5.20 -7.79 1.36
C SER A 146 -5.65 -9.11 0.71
N ALA A 147 -5.72 -10.20 1.49
CA ALA A 147 -6.15 -11.50 0.98
C ALA A 147 -7.60 -11.46 0.48
N VAL A 148 -8.50 -10.83 1.23
CA VAL A 148 -9.91 -10.72 0.85
C VAL A 148 -10.11 -9.77 -0.34
N GLN A 149 -9.32 -8.70 -0.43
CA GLN A 149 -9.31 -7.84 -1.62
C GLN A 149 -8.95 -8.63 -2.88
N VAL A 150 -7.90 -9.47 -2.84
CA VAL A 150 -7.58 -10.37 -3.96
C VAL A 150 -8.74 -11.31 -4.26
N GLY A 151 -9.38 -11.86 -3.23
CA GLY A 151 -10.55 -12.72 -3.38
C GLY A 151 -11.71 -12.05 -4.10
N ILE A 152 -12.00 -10.78 -3.77
CA ILE A 152 -13.05 -9.99 -4.44
C ILE A 152 -12.67 -9.73 -5.91
N GLU A 153 -11.43 -9.32 -6.16
CA GLU A 153 -10.95 -9.05 -7.53
C GLU A 153 -10.95 -10.29 -8.43
N LEU A 154 -10.76 -11.47 -7.84
CA LEU A 154 -10.83 -12.77 -8.53
C LEU A 154 -12.26 -13.33 -8.62
N GLY A 155 -13.26 -12.66 -8.05
CA GLY A 155 -14.65 -13.13 -8.03
C GLY A 155 -14.90 -14.33 -7.12
N LEU A 156 -14.08 -14.50 -6.07
CA LEU A 156 -14.14 -15.61 -5.12
C LEU A 156 -14.78 -15.21 -3.79
N ALA A 157 -14.98 -13.92 -3.54
CA ALA A 157 -15.56 -13.44 -2.29
C ALA A 157 -16.35 -12.15 -2.49
N GLU A 158 -17.28 -11.91 -1.58
CA GLU A 158 -17.95 -10.63 -1.40
C GLU A 158 -17.64 -10.12 0.00
N ALA A 159 -17.38 -8.82 0.14
CA ALA A 159 -17.24 -8.16 1.44
C ALA A 159 -17.83 -6.74 1.37
N PRO A 160 -19.16 -6.59 1.51
CA PRO A 160 -19.83 -5.29 1.31
C PRO A 160 -19.30 -4.17 2.22
N GLY A 161 -18.91 -4.48 3.46
CA GLY A 161 -18.36 -3.49 4.38
C GLY A 161 -16.99 -2.96 3.96
N LEU A 162 -16.20 -3.72 3.21
CA LEU A 162 -14.94 -3.25 2.61
C LEU A 162 -15.15 -2.36 1.37
N MET A 163 -16.38 -2.22 0.87
CA MET A 163 -16.70 -1.38 -0.28
C MET A 163 -17.16 0.03 0.13
N VAL A 164 -17.36 0.28 1.42
CA VAL A 164 -17.79 1.59 1.95
C VAL A 164 -16.71 2.65 1.74
N GLU A 165 -15.45 2.24 1.85
CA GLU A 165 -14.28 3.06 1.58
C GLU A 165 -13.20 2.24 0.86
N SER A 166 -12.13 2.88 0.39
CA SER A 166 -11.02 2.13 -0.23
C SER A 166 -10.34 1.21 0.80
N PRO A 167 -9.92 -0.02 0.44
CA PRO A 167 -9.20 -0.91 1.36
C PRO A 167 -7.95 -0.26 1.98
N PHE A 168 -7.23 0.56 1.22
CA PHE A 168 -6.06 1.28 1.71
C PHE A 168 -6.42 2.30 2.81
N ALA A 169 -7.50 3.06 2.64
CA ALA A 169 -7.97 4.00 3.66
C ALA A 169 -8.36 3.27 4.94
N PHE A 170 -9.08 2.15 4.82
CA PHE A 170 -9.42 1.31 5.97
C PHE A 170 -8.16 0.80 6.68
N MET A 171 -7.18 0.26 5.95
CA MET A 171 -5.88 -0.13 6.50
C MET A 171 -5.21 1.03 7.25
N THR A 172 -5.19 2.25 6.70
CA THR A 172 -4.60 3.41 7.38
C THR A 172 -5.26 3.70 8.73
N ARG A 173 -6.60 3.61 8.80
CA ARG A 173 -7.35 3.83 10.05
C ARG A 173 -7.09 2.78 11.13
N LEU A 174 -6.64 1.58 10.74
CA LEU A 174 -6.31 0.51 11.69
C LEU A 174 -4.92 0.65 12.33
N GLN A 175 -4.13 1.64 11.93
CA GLN A 175 -2.87 1.95 12.62
C GLN A 175 -3.13 2.40 14.06
N SER A 176 -2.22 2.06 14.98
CA SER A 176 -2.42 2.32 16.42
C SER A 176 -2.73 3.78 16.73
N ALA A 177 -2.03 4.74 16.10
CA ALA A 177 -2.26 6.16 16.35
C ALA A 177 -3.67 6.60 15.92
N HIS A 178 -4.16 6.15 14.76
CA HIS A 178 -5.52 6.46 14.30
C HIS A 178 -6.57 5.86 15.24
N ILE A 179 -6.39 4.61 15.65
CA ILE A 179 -7.29 3.95 16.63
C ILE A 179 -7.33 4.74 17.95
N VAL A 180 -6.17 5.12 18.49
CA VAL A 180 -6.11 5.87 19.76
C VAL A 180 -6.84 7.21 19.64
N MET A 181 -6.63 7.93 18.54
CA MET A 181 -7.24 9.23 18.31
C MET A 181 -8.76 9.15 18.05
N GLU A 182 -9.22 8.15 17.31
CA GLU A 182 -10.63 8.04 16.88
C GLU A 182 -11.51 7.26 17.85
N HIS A 183 -10.95 6.30 18.60
CA HIS A 183 -11.73 5.32 19.35
C HIS A 183 -11.38 5.20 20.84
N LEU A 184 -10.23 5.70 21.29
CA LEU A 184 -9.78 5.59 22.68
C LEU A 184 -9.67 6.96 23.38
N GLU A 185 -10.54 7.91 22.99
CA GLU A 185 -10.65 9.25 23.59
C GLU A 185 -9.31 10.02 23.62
N GLY A 186 -8.38 9.71 22.71
CA GLY A 186 -7.07 10.35 22.69
C GLY A 186 -6.23 10.06 23.93
N LYS A 187 -6.39 8.90 24.58
CA LYS A 187 -5.46 8.42 25.64
C LYS A 187 -4.03 8.33 25.08
N THR A 188 -3.28 9.43 25.13
CA THR A 188 -1.93 9.50 24.57
C THR A 188 -0.99 8.55 25.31
N GLY A 189 -0.13 7.83 24.58
CA GLY A 189 0.86 6.91 25.15
C GLY A 189 0.45 5.45 25.23
N CYS A 190 -0.73 5.06 24.73
CA CYS A 190 -1.21 3.67 24.74
C CYS A 190 -1.12 2.95 23.37
N LEU A 191 -0.18 3.36 22.49
CA LEU A 191 -0.05 2.82 21.12
C LEU A 191 0.18 1.29 21.06
N GLU A 192 0.74 0.72 22.13
CA GLU A 192 1.04 -0.70 22.29
C GLU A 192 0.11 -1.39 23.30
N SER A 193 -0.95 -0.70 23.74
CA SER A 193 -1.93 -1.27 24.67
C SER A 193 -2.72 -2.40 24.00
N PRO A 194 -3.04 -3.49 24.72
CA PRO A 194 -3.96 -4.53 24.24
C PRO A 194 -5.31 -3.97 23.75
N GLU A 195 -5.79 -2.86 24.35
CA GLU A 195 -7.02 -2.18 23.95
C GLU A 195 -7.01 -1.76 22.46
N VAL A 196 -5.84 -1.43 21.91
CA VAL A 196 -5.68 -1.05 20.50
C VAL A 196 -5.96 -2.26 19.60
N ASP A 197 -5.42 -3.42 19.94
CA ASP A 197 -5.58 -4.65 19.17
C ASP A 197 -7.01 -5.20 19.30
N GLU A 198 -7.63 -5.05 20.47
CA GLU A 198 -9.05 -5.36 20.68
C GLU A 198 -9.98 -4.45 19.86
N CYS A 199 -9.69 -3.14 19.84
CA CYS A 199 -10.42 -2.18 19.04
C CYS A 199 -10.23 -2.46 17.53
N ARG A 200 -9.01 -2.78 17.10
CA ARG A 200 -8.74 -3.18 15.70
C ARG A 200 -9.56 -4.40 15.31
N ALA A 201 -9.55 -5.43 16.14
CA ALA A 201 -10.35 -6.62 15.91
C ALA A 201 -11.85 -6.30 15.85
N ARG A 202 -12.37 -5.39 16.69
CA ARG A 202 -13.76 -4.93 16.62
C ARG A 202 -14.09 -4.28 15.27
N LEU A 203 -13.28 -3.33 14.81
CA LEU A 203 -13.47 -2.67 13.52
C LEU A 203 -13.43 -3.65 12.35
N MET A 204 -12.52 -4.64 12.40
CA MET A 204 -12.46 -5.73 11.43
C MET A 204 -13.75 -6.55 11.41
N ARG A 205 -14.29 -6.93 12.57
CA ARG A 205 -15.56 -7.68 12.62
C ARG A 205 -16.73 -6.88 12.04
N GLU A 206 -16.78 -5.57 12.30
CA GLU A 206 -17.81 -4.68 11.74
C GLU A 206 -17.70 -4.60 10.21
N ALA A 207 -16.49 -4.37 9.68
CA ALA A 207 -16.25 -4.27 8.23
C ALA A 207 -16.47 -5.59 7.49
N PHE A 208 -16.23 -6.73 8.14
CA PHE A 208 -16.36 -8.06 7.54
C PHE A 208 -17.68 -8.78 7.88
N ALA A 209 -18.61 -8.15 8.60
CA ALA A 209 -19.83 -8.81 9.09
C ALA A 209 -20.67 -9.52 8.01
N GLY A 210 -20.69 -8.98 6.78
CA GLY A 210 -21.38 -9.58 5.63
C GLY A 210 -20.45 -10.27 4.63
N ALA A 211 -19.18 -10.47 4.96
CA ALA A 211 -18.22 -11.07 4.06
C ALA A 211 -18.42 -12.59 3.93
N ARG A 212 -18.28 -13.11 2.71
CA ARG A 212 -18.42 -14.55 2.41
C ARG A 212 -17.60 -14.95 1.19
N VAL A 213 -17.25 -16.23 1.14
CA VAL A 213 -16.69 -16.87 -0.06
C VAL A 213 -17.83 -17.22 -1.01
N LEU A 214 -17.59 -17.09 -2.31
CA LEU A 214 -18.50 -17.50 -3.37
C LEU A 214 -18.16 -18.92 -3.84
N ASP A 215 -19.19 -19.71 -4.13
CA ASP A 215 -19.06 -21.07 -4.66
C ASP A 215 -18.58 -21.07 -6.13
#